data_AF-T0LNM2-F1
#
_entry.id   AF-T0LNM2-F1
#
_cell.length_a   1.000
_cell.length_b   1.000
_cell.length_c   1.000
_cell.angle_alpha   90.00
_cell.angle_beta   90.00
_cell.angle_gamma   90.00
#
_symmetry.space_group_name_H-M   'P 1'
#
loop_
_entity.id
_entity.type
_entity.pdbx_description
1 polymer ?
#
loop_
_entity_poly.entity_id
_entity_poly.type
_entity_poly.pdbx_seq_one_letter_code
_entity_poly.pdbx_strand_id
1 'polypeptide(L)'
;MGIIGITEGAIPFTLVNPLKLIPLNVVACAVGSGVAALLGVHDIMPPIGGLYGFFSVGNWWAYLIGALTGALVIGIGANLLVNFSEKKEPKTPEHDQKQKEEDDFDLVLEG
;
A
#
# COMPACT_ATOMS: atom_id res chain seq x y z
N MET A 1 11.65 10.40 3.03
CA MET A 1 11.92 8.95 2.96
C MET A 1 11.05 8.21 1.93
N GLY A 2 9.75 8.51 1.80
CA GLY A 2 8.88 7.79 0.85
C GLY A 2 9.28 7.83 -0.64
N ILE A 3 9.90 8.93 -1.12
CA ILE A 3 10.36 9.05 -2.52
C ILE A 3 11.41 7.98 -2.85
N ILE A 4 12.25 7.62 -1.87
CA ILE A 4 13.33 6.63 -2.02
C ILE A 4 12.83 5.21 -1.71
N GLY A 5 11.52 5.02 -1.53
CA GLY A 5 10.93 3.73 -1.17
C GLY A 5 11.06 3.36 0.31
N ILE A 6 11.55 4.28 1.17
CA ILE A 6 11.64 4.04 2.62
C ILE A 6 10.30 4.39 3.27
N THR A 7 9.62 3.36 3.80
CA THR A 7 8.24 3.43 4.34
C THR A 7 8.17 3.68 5.85
N GLU A 8 9.30 3.90 6.52
CA GLU A 8 9.38 4.13 7.98
C GLU A 8 8.50 5.29 8.46
N GLY A 9 8.37 6.34 7.64
CA GLY A 9 7.50 7.48 7.95
C GLY A 9 6.00 7.20 7.79
N ALA A 10 5.62 6.13 7.09
CA ALA A 10 4.22 5.75 6.87
C ALA A 10 3.68 4.80 7.94
N ILE A 11 4.56 4.10 8.67
CA ILE A 11 4.21 3.23 9.81
C ILE A 11 3.37 3.99 10.86
N PRO A 12 3.81 5.13 11.42
CA PRO A 12 3.03 5.84 12.44
C PRO A 12 1.67 6.31 11.92
N PHE A 13 1.52 6.54 10.62
CA PHE A 13 0.24 6.90 10.01
C PHE A 13 -0.74 5.72 9.98
N THR A 14 -0.28 4.53 9.59
CA THR A 14 -1.12 3.32 9.56
C THR A 14 -1.50 2.82 10.95
N LEU A 15 -0.64 3.03 11.96
CA LEU A 15 -0.88 2.59 13.34
C LEU A 15 -1.97 3.39 14.08
N VAL A 16 -2.39 4.56 13.56
CA VAL A 16 -3.51 5.32 14.16
C VAL A 16 -4.84 4.56 14.05
N ASN A 17 -5.05 3.85 12.93
CA ASN A 17 -6.26 3.05 12.67
C ASN A 17 -5.92 1.85 11.75
N PRO A 18 -5.20 0.83 12.26
CA PRO A 18 -4.62 -0.23 11.42
C PRO A 18 -5.69 -1.04 10.67
N LEU A 19 -6.81 -1.35 11.33
CA LEU A 19 -7.92 -2.14 10.76
C LEU A 19 -8.51 -1.52 9.47
N LYS A 20 -8.46 -0.19 9.32
CA LYS A 20 -9.02 0.51 8.15
C LYS A 20 -7.94 0.96 7.18
N LEU A 21 -6.79 1.40 7.69
CA LEU A 21 -5.73 1.99 6.87
C LEU A 21 -4.89 0.93 6.13
N ILE A 22 -4.72 -0.26 6.70
CA ILE A 22 -4.02 -1.36 6.02
C ILE A 22 -4.76 -1.82 4.75
N PRO A 23 -6.05 -2.22 4.81
CA PRO A 23 -6.76 -2.65 3.61
C PRO A 23 -6.91 -1.50 2.60
N LEU A 24 -7.09 -0.26 3.08
CA LEU A 24 -7.11 0.91 2.21
C LEU A 24 -5.79 1.08 1.43
N ASN A 25 -4.65 0.91 2.09
CA ASN A 25 -3.33 1.01 1.45
C ASN A 25 -3.14 -0.09 0.40
N VAL A 26 -3.59 -1.32 0.67
CA VAL A 26 -3.54 -2.43 -0.29
C VAL A 26 -4.38 -2.12 -1.52
N VAL A 27 -5.62 -1.65 -1.34
CA VAL A 27 -6.51 -1.28 -2.45
C VAL A 27 -5.92 -0.13 -3.25
N ALA A 28 -5.38 0.89 -2.59
CA ALA A 28 -4.79 2.02 -3.28
C ALA A 28 -3.53 1.66 -4.07
N CYS A 29 -2.68 0.78 -3.54
CA CYS A 29 -1.55 0.23 -4.26
C CYS A 29 -2.00 -0.56 -5.49
N ALA A 30 -3.04 -1.39 -5.37
CA ALA A 30 -3.60 -2.16 -6.48
C ALA A 30 -4.20 -1.26 -7.57
N VAL A 31 -4.91 -0.20 -7.20
CA VAL A 31 -5.47 0.77 -8.16
C VAL A 31 -4.35 1.56 -8.83
N GLY A 32 -3.35 2.05 -8.07
CA GLY A 32 -2.22 2.80 -8.63
C GLY A 32 -1.37 1.98 -9.59
N SER A 33 -1.05 0.73 -9.23
CA SER A 33 -0.29 -0.19 -10.10
C SER A 33 -1.13 -0.65 -11.29
N GLY A 34 -2.42 -0.92 -11.11
CA GLY A 34 -3.35 -1.26 -12.18
C GLY A 34 -3.46 -0.15 -13.22
N VAL A 35 -3.59 1.10 -12.79
CA VAL A 35 -3.62 2.26 -13.70
C VAL A 35 -2.28 2.42 -14.43
N ALA A 36 -1.14 2.27 -13.74
CA ALA A 36 0.17 2.30 -14.41
C ALA A 36 0.30 1.20 -15.48
N ALA A 37 -0.12 -0.03 -15.16
CA ALA A 37 -0.08 -1.17 -16.08
C ALA A 37 -1.01 -0.96 -17.29
N LEU A 38 -2.21 -0.41 -17.08
CA LEU A 38 -3.17 -0.11 -18.16
C LEU A 38 -2.64 0.98 -19.11
N LEU A 39 -1.87 1.94 -18.61
CA LEU A 39 -1.25 2.98 -19.43
C LEU A 39 -0.02 2.48 -20.22
N GLY A 40 0.35 1.20 -20.09
CA GLY A 40 1.43 0.60 -20.87
C GLY A 40 2.82 0.93 -20.34
N VAL A 41 2.97 1.01 -19.01
CA VAL A 41 4.30 0.95 -18.37
C VAL A 41 5.00 -0.33 -18.78
N HIS A 42 6.27 -0.23 -19.21
CA HIS A 42 7.06 -1.38 -19.60
C HIS A 42 8.45 -1.28 -18.97
N ASP A 43 8.95 -2.38 -18.40
CA ASP A 43 10.22 -2.37 -17.68
C ASP A 43 11.41 -2.36 -18.66
N ILE A 44 12.27 -1.34 -18.56
CA ILE A 44 13.52 -1.27 -19.34
C ILE A 44 14.66 -1.92 -18.56
N MET A 45 14.62 -1.82 -17.23
CA MET A 45 15.64 -2.29 -16.30
C MET A 45 14.95 -2.73 -14.99
N PRO A 46 15.51 -3.67 -14.20
CA PRO A 46 14.88 -4.15 -12.98
C PRO A 46 14.35 -3.01 -12.11
N PRO A 47 13.06 -3.01 -11.71
CA PRO A 47 12.46 -1.89 -11.01
C PRO A 47 13.23 -1.57 -9.74
N ILE A 48 13.83 -0.38 -9.69
CA ILE A 48 14.49 0.12 -8.49
C ILE A 48 13.40 0.69 -7.59
N GLY A 49 13.30 0.19 -6.35
CA GLY A 49 12.19 0.51 -5.44
C GLY A 49 12.02 2.00 -5.16
N GLY A 50 10.79 2.47 -4.97
CA GLY A 50 10.47 3.88 -4.70
C GLY A 50 10.05 4.67 -5.94
N LEU A 51 9.71 5.96 -5.76
CA LEU A 51 9.14 6.80 -6.82
C LEU A 51 10.14 7.10 -7.94
N TYR A 52 11.45 7.07 -7.66
CA TYR A 52 12.49 7.26 -8.69
C TYR A 52 12.60 6.09 -9.69
N GLY A 53 11.83 5.01 -9.48
CA GLY A 53 11.67 3.92 -10.42
C GLY A 53 11.22 4.37 -11.83
N PHE A 54 10.71 5.60 -11.99
CA PHE A 54 10.37 6.17 -13.30
C PHE A 54 11.55 6.21 -14.29
N PHE A 55 12.81 6.25 -13.82
CA PHE A 55 13.99 6.17 -14.69
C PHE A 55 14.22 4.76 -15.25
N SER A 56 13.72 3.74 -14.55
CA SER A 56 13.90 2.32 -14.88
C SER A 56 12.81 1.77 -15.81
N VAL A 57 11.77 2.58 -16.04
CA VAL A 57 10.54 2.18 -16.74
C VAL A 57 10.38 3.00 -18.03
N GLY A 58 10.02 2.32 -19.11
CA GLY A 58 9.59 2.94 -20.36
C GLY A 58 8.21 3.57 -20.19
N ASN A 59 8.02 4.77 -20.73
CA ASN A 59 6.82 5.59 -20.54
C ASN A 59 6.68 6.15 -19.10
N TRP A 60 7.66 6.95 -18.69
CA TRP A 60 7.75 7.60 -17.37
C TRP A 60 6.49 8.36 -16.93
N TRP A 61 5.72 8.90 -17.88
CA TRP A 61 4.45 9.58 -17.62
C TRP A 61 3.39 8.64 -17.04
N ALA A 62 3.27 7.41 -17.57
CA ALA A 62 2.33 6.41 -17.09
C ALA A 62 2.62 5.99 -15.65
N TYR A 63 3.91 5.88 -15.31
CA TYR A 63 4.35 5.59 -13.94
C TYR A 63 3.96 6.69 -12.96
N LEU A 64 4.16 7.96 -13.31
CA LEU A 64 3.79 9.11 -12.47
C LEU A 64 2.26 9.21 -12.27
N ILE A 65 1.48 8.94 -13.31
CA ILE A 65 0.02 8.97 -13.22
C ILE A 65 -0.50 7.85 -12.31
N GLY A 66 0.06 6.64 -12.41
CA GLY A 66 -0.28 5.54 -11.51
C GLY A 66 0.08 5.85 -10.05
N ALA A 67 1.28 6.37 -9.80
CA ALA A 67 1.72 6.78 -8.47
C ALA A 67 0.83 7.89 -7.87
N LEU A 68 0.47 8.89 -8.69
CA LEU A 68 -0.44 9.97 -8.28
C LEU A 68 -1.84 9.45 -7.99
N THR A 69 -2.33 8.50 -8.81
CA THR A 69 -3.66 7.89 -8.61
C THR A 69 -3.68 7.11 -7.30
N GLY A 70 -2.68 6.28 -7.02
CA GLY A 70 -2.55 5.59 -5.73
C GLY A 70 -2.49 6.56 -4.55
N ALA A 71 -1.69 7.62 -4.65
CA ALA A 71 -1.59 8.66 -3.62
C ALA A 71 -2.94 9.39 -3.38
N LEU A 72 -3.69 9.68 -4.44
CA LEU A 72 -5.03 10.27 -4.33
C LEU A 72 -6.01 9.33 -3.66
N VAL A 73 -6.00 8.04 -4.00
CA VAL A 73 -6.88 7.03 -3.38
C VAL A 73 -6.60 6.91 -1.89
N ILE A 74 -5.33 6.88 -1.47
CA ILE A 74 -4.97 6.88 -0.03
C ILE A 74 -5.38 8.20 0.63
N GLY A 75 -5.08 9.34 0.01
CA GLY A 75 -5.37 10.66 0.59
C GLY A 75 -6.87 10.90 0.78
N ILE A 76 -7.68 10.57 -0.24
CA ILE A 76 -9.13 10.69 -0.20
C ILE A 76 -9.73 9.62 0.72
N GLY A 77 -9.28 8.37 0.58
CA GLY A 77 -9.77 7.25 1.38
C GLY A 77 -9.47 7.43 2.87
N ALA A 78 -8.28 7.92 3.22
CA ALA A 78 -7.93 8.17 4.61
C ALA A 78 -8.74 9.33 5.19
N ASN A 79 -8.96 10.40 4.41
CA ASN A 79 -9.79 11.53 4.85
C ASN A 79 -11.26 11.13 5.06
N LEU A 80 -11.81 10.24 4.21
CA LEU A 80 -13.17 9.74 4.32
C LEU A 80 -13.36 8.67 5.42
N LEU A 81 -12.44 7.72 5.53
CA LEU A 81 -12.55 6.60 6.49
C LEU A 81 -12.10 7.00 7.90
N VAL A 82 -11.25 8.02 8.02
CA VAL A 82 -10.73 8.53 9.29
C VAL A 82 -11.25 9.94 9.53
N ASN A 83 -12.38 10.02 10.23
CA ASN A 83 -12.79 11.27 10.86
C ASN A 83 -11.88 11.55 12.06
N PHE A 84 -10.88 12.42 11.88
CA PHE A 84 -10.03 12.93 12.97
C PHE A 84 -10.79 13.81 13.99
N SER A 85 -12.10 14.03 13.78
CA SER A 85 -12.91 15.01 14.52
C SER A 85 -13.78 14.43 15.65
N GLU A 86 -13.75 13.12 15.92
CA GLU A 86 -14.47 12.56 17.06
C GLU A 86 -13.49 11.86 18.01
N LYS A 87 -13.21 12.51 19.14
CA LYS A 87 -12.62 11.90 20.33
C LYS A 87 -13.49 10.70 20.71
N LYS A 88 -13.10 9.49 20.30
CA LYS A 88 -13.55 8.24 20.92
C LYS A 88 -12.34 7.32 21.04
N GLU A 89 -12.14 6.92 22.27
CA GLU A 89 -11.10 6.03 22.79
C GLU A 89 -10.84 4.81 21.91
N PRO A 90 -9.60 4.27 21.95
CA PRO A 90 -9.18 3.19 21.09
C PRO A 90 -9.99 1.94 21.44
N LYS A 91 -10.86 1.52 20.52
CA LYS A 91 -11.42 0.18 20.54
C LYS A 91 -10.68 -0.64 19.49
N THR A 92 -9.61 -1.28 19.95
CA THR A 92 -9.18 -2.57 19.42
C THR A 92 -10.36 -3.53 19.51
N PRO A 93 -10.72 -4.22 18.41
CA PRO A 93 -10.57 -5.66 18.45
C PRO A 93 -9.94 -6.24 17.17
N GLU A 94 -9.07 -7.20 17.42
CA GLU A 94 -8.63 -8.31 16.57
C GLU A 94 -9.75 -8.95 15.73
N HIS A 95 -9.44 -9.22 14.45
CA HIS A 95 -9.79 -10.38 13.59
C HIS A 95 -9.51 -9.90 12.15
N ASP A 96 -8.42 -10.22 11.46
CA ASP A 96 -8.05 -11.53 10.94
C ASP A 96 -6.56 -11.47 10.52
N GLN A 97 -5.66 -11.96 11.36
CA GLN A 97 -4.29 -12.30 10.95
C GLN A 97 -3.97 -13.78 11.24
N LYS A 98 -4.98 -14.62 11.51
CA LYS A 98 -4.75 -16.00 11.97
C LYS A 98 -5.08 -17.09 10.95
N GLN A 99 -4.99 -16.82 9.64
CA GLN A 99 -5.35 -17.86 8.64
C GLN A 99 -4.39 -17.99 7.46
N LYS A 100 -3.11 -17.61 7.59
CA LYS A 100 -2.11 -18.00 6.58
C LYS A 100 -0.74 -18.40 7.12
N GLU A 101 -0.52 -18.28 8.43
CA GLU A 101 0.78 -18.56 9.05
C GLU A 101 0.76 -19.85 9.91
N GLU A 102 -0.41 -20.32 10.36
CA GLU A 102 -0.54 -21.65 11.01
C GLU A 102 -0.58 -22.80 9.98
N ASP A 103 -1.18 -22.62 8.80
CA ASP A 103 -1.27 -23.69 7.78
C ASP A 103 0.11 -24.12 7.23
N ASP A 104 1.08 -23.20 7.15
CA ASP A 104 2.42 -23.49 6.61
C ASP A 104 3.34 -24.16 7.65
N PHE A 105 3.04 -24.02 8.95
CA PHE A 105 3.82 -24.61 10.04
C PHE A 105 3.42 -26.07 10.31
N ASP A 106 2.12 -26.39 10.24
CA ASP A 106 1.65 -27.77 10.42
C ASP A 106 2.00 -28.67 9.22
N LEU A 107 2.02 -28.12 8.00
CA LEU A 107 2.31 -28.87 6.78
C LEU A 107 3.77 -29.33 6.65
N VAL A 108 4.68 -28.74 7.43
CA VAL A 108 6.10 -29.10 7.48
C VAL A 108 6.39 -30.15 8.56
N LEU A 109 5.52 -30.34 9.56
CA LEU A 109 5.70 -31.37 10.59
C LEU A 109 5.04 -32.72 10.29
N GLU A 110 4.14 -32.80 9.31
CA GLU A 110 3.55 -34.07 8.85
C GLU A 110 4.25 -34.70 7.62
N GLY A 111 5.39 -34.15 7.18
CA GLY A 111 6.19 -34.64 6.05
C GLY A 111 7.44 -35.44 6.43
#